data_AF-A0A2I3TWW8-F1
#
_entry.id   AF-A0A2I3TWW8-F1
#
_cell.length_a   1.000
_cell.length_b   1.000
_cell.length_c   1.000
_cell.angle_alpha   90.00
_cell.angle_beta   90.00
_cell.angle_gamma   90.00
#
_symmetry.space_group_name_H-M   'P 1'
#
loop_
_entity.id
_entity.type
_entity.pdbx_description
1 polymer ?
#
loop_
_entity_poly.entity_id
_entity_poly.type
_entity_poly.pdbx_seq_one_letter_code
_entity_poly.pdbx_strand_id
1 'polypeptide(L)'
;SEECGELLLQRGTTKVATGLVLNRDQRLAWKTETDETCVTIERAVHGYFDSRENYSNKESLSFMIDTMKSTLKERFQFVEVPGNHCVHMSEPQHVASIISSFLQCTHTLPGQL
;
A
#
# COMPACT_ATOMS: atom_id res chain seq x y z
N SER A 1 -8.71 -0.74 -1.66
CA SER A 1 -9.32 -1.11 -2.96
C SER A 1 -9.22 -2.61 -3.10
N GLU A 2 -10.24 -3.27 -3.63
CA GLU A 2 -10.33 -4.73 -3.85
C GLU A 2 -9.14 -5.26 -4.66
N GLU A 3 -8.76 -4.56 -5.73
CA GLU A 3 -7.60 -4.87 -6.60
C GLU A 3 -6.27 -5.01 -5.83
N CYS A 4 -6.03 -4.17 -4.82
CA CYS A 4 -4.82 -4.28 -3.99
C CYS A 4 -4.88 -5.49 -3.06
N GLY A 5 -6.07 -5.80 -2.54
CA GLY A 5 -6.30 -7.02 -1.78
C GLY A 5 -5.96 -8.25 -2.61
N GLU A 6 -6.42 -8.29 -3.87
CA GLU A 6 -6.12 -9.38 -4.79
C GLU A 6 -4.63 -9.50 -5.11
N LEU A 7 -3.95 -8.40 -5.46
CA LEU A 7 -2.50 -8.42 -5.73
C LEU A 7 -1.68 -8.85 -4.51
N LEU A 8 -2.09 -8.42 -3.31
CA LEU A 8 -1.46 -8.83 -2.05
C LEU A 8 -1.66 -10.32 -1.77
N LEU A 9 -2.87 -10.85 -2.02
CA LEU A 9 -3.15 -12.28 -1.89
C LEU A 9 -2.35 -13.08 -2.92
N GLN A 10 -2.33 -12.67 -4.19
CA GLN A 10 -1.58 -13.37 -5.25
C GLN A 10 -0.09 -13.44 -4.95
N ARG A 11 0.53 -12.35 -4.48
CA ARG A 11 1.96 -12.30 -4.15
C ARG A 11 2.28 -12.90 -2.79
N GLY A 12 1.31 -12.86 -1.88
CA GLY A 12 1.46 -13.24 -0.48
C GLY A 12 1.00 -14.66 -0.16
N THR A 13 0.42 -15.41 -1.11
CA THR A 13 -0.06 -16.78 -0.89
C THR A 13 0.49 -17.77 -1.89
N THR A 14 0.54 -19.05 -1.49
CA THR A 14 0.83 -20.20 -2.35
C THR A 14 -0.37 -21.14 -2.32
N LYS A 15 -0.81 -21.62 -3.49
CA LYS A 15 -1.84 -22.68 -3.58
C LYS A 15 -1.25 -24.04 -3.19
N VAL A 16 -1.93 -24.74 -2.30
CA VAL A 16 -1.64 -26.12 -1.88
C VAL A 16 -2.88 -26.99 -2.06
N ALA A 17 -2.74 -28.32 -1.96
CA ALA A 17 -3.85 -29.25 -2.18
C ALA A 17 -5.10 -28.98 -1.30
N THR A 18 -4.91 -28.38 -0.13
CA THR A 18 -5.96 -28.09 0.86
C THR A 18 -6.43 -26.63 0.86
N GLY A 19 -5.89 -25.74 0.01
CA GLY A 19 -6.26 -24.33 -0.01
C GLY A 19 -5.10 -23.37 -0.31
N LEU A 20 -5.03 -22.26 0.43
CA LEU A 20 -3.98 -21.24 0.31
C LEU A 20 -3.14 -21.15 1.58
N VAL A 21 -1.83 -21.01 1.42
CA VAL A 21 -0.87 -20.76 2.52
C VAL A 21 -0.30 -19.35 2.37
N LEU A 22 -0.34 -18.53 3.42
CA LEU A 22 0.28 -17.20 3.42
C LEU A 22 1.81 -17.33 3.59
N ASN A 23 2.56 -16.75 2.65
CA ASN A 23 4.01 -16.85 2.53
C ASN A 23 4.77 -15.88 3.47
N ARG A 24 4.11 -14.89 4.07
CA ARG A 24 4.78 -13.75 4.73
C ARG A 24 4.70 -13.68 6.25
N ASP A 25 3.83 -14.44 6.93
CA ASP A 25 3.68 -14.31 8.38
C ASP A 25 3.97 -15.62 9.13
N GLN A 26 5.18 -15.72 9.68
CA GLN A 26 5.63 -16.86 10.48
C GLN A 26 4.84 -16.98 11.80
N ARG A 27 4.15 -15.92 12.26
CA ARG A 27 3.26 -15.98 13.43
C ARG A 27 1.95 -16.69 13.11
N LEU A 28 1.50 -16.65 11.84
CA LEU A 28 0.38 -17.45 11.37
C LEU A 28 0.76 -18.94 11.21
N ALA A 29 2.03 -19.23 10.94
CA ALA A 29 2.54 -20.61 10.93
C ALA A 29 2.62 -21.24 12.33
N TRP A 30 2.53 -20.44 13.41
CA TRP A 30 2.74 -20.89 14.78
C TRP A 30 1.46 -21.35 15.51
N LYS A 31 0.28 -21.19 14.93
CA LYS A 31 -0.97 -21.68 15.54
C LYS A 31 -1.97 -22.19 14.50
N THR A 32 -1.83 -23.45 14.12
CA THR A 32 -2.90 -24.21 13.48
C THR A 32 -3.59 -25.09 14.51
N GLU A 33 -4.36 -24.51 15.44
CA GLU A 33 -5.39 -25.24 16.20
C GLU A 33 -6.66 -24.41 16.50
N THR A 34 -6.76 -23.16 16.04
CA THR A 34 -7.99 -22.37 16.23
C THR A 34 -8.51 -21.88 14.88
N ASP A 35 -9.69 -22.40 14.51
CA ASP A 35 -10.41 -22.24 13.24
C ASP A 35 -10.62 -20.79 12.76
N GLU A 36 -10.38 -19.78 13.59
CA GLU A 36 -10.68 -18.37 13.29
C GLU A 36 -9.77 -17.76 12.21
N THR A 37 -8.52 -18.22 12.09
CA THR A 37 -7.55 -17.62 11.15
C THR A 37 -7.76 -18.11 9.72
N CYS A 38 -8.12 -19.38 9.53
CA CYS A 38 -8.44 -19.95 8.22
C CYS A 38 -9.72 -19.33 7.63
N VAL A 39 -10.77 -19.18 8.44
CA VAL A 39 -12.05 -18.56 8.02
C VAL A 39 -11.83 -17.10 7.57
N THR A 40 -10.91 -16.38 8.20
CA THR A 40 -10.62 -14.98 7.84
C THR A 40 -9.95 -14.87 6.47
N ILE A 41 -9.08 -15.81 6.11
CA ILE A 41 -8.41 -15.86 4.79
C ILE A 41 -9.42 -16.21 3.70
N GLU A 42 -10.29 -17.20 3.93
CA GLU A 42 -11.36 -17.54 2.99
C GLU A 42 -12.31 -16.37 2.74
N ARG A 43 -12.69 -15.61 3.77
CA ARG A 43 -13.53 -14.41 3.61
C ARG A 43 -12.85 -13.32 2.78
N ALA A 44 -11.54 -13.12 2.93
CA ALA A 44 -10.77 -12.20 2.12
C ALA A 44 -10.65 -12.66 0.65
N VAL A 45 -10.51 -13.97 0.42
CA VAL A 45 -10.52 -14.58 -0.93
C VAL A 45 -11.87 -14.40 -1.63
N HIS A 46 -12.97 -14.43 -0.88
CA HIS A 46 -14.32 -14.20 -1.40
C HIS A 46 -14.71 -12.70 -1.44
N GLY A 47 -13.74 -11.79 -1.30
CA GLY A 47 -13.96 -10.35 -1.45
C GLY A 47 -14.72 -9.68 -0.30
N TYR A 48 -14.88 -10.35 0.85
CA TYR A 48 -15.59 -9.80 2.00
C TYR A 48 -14.69 -8.85 2.81
N PHE A 49 -14.41 -7.68 2.23
CA PHE A 49 -13.83 -6.56 2.96
C PHE A 49 -14.98 -5.71 3.48
N ASP A 50 -15.13 -5.64 4.81
CA ASP A 50 -16.05 -4.67 5.42
C ASP A 50 -15.64 -3.28 4.89
N SER A 51 -16.56 -2.62 4.19
CA SER A 51 -16.29 -1.39 3.45
C SER A 51 -16.09 -0.26 4.46
N ARG A 52 -14.89 -0.21 5.04
CA ARG A 52 -14.51 0.87 5.94
C ARG A 52 -14.62 2.17 5.17
N GLU A 53 -15.34 3.08 5.80
CA GLU A 53 -16.01 4.24 5.23
C GLU A 53 -15.22 5.02 4.17
N ASN A 54 -15.99 5.50 3.22
CA ASN A 54 -15.63 6.23 2.03
C ASN A 54 -14.78 7.49 2.36
N TYR A 55 -13.45 7.38 2.32
CA TYR A 55 -12.50 8.52 2.42
C TYR A 55 -12.50 9.42 1.17
N SER A 56 -13.52 9.37 0.32
CA SER A 56 -13.53 10.05 -0.99
C SER A 56 -14.14 11.45 -0.96
N ASN A 57 -14.05 12.21 0.14
CA ASN A 57 -14.37 13.63 0.08
C ASN A 57 -13.18 14.42 -0.48
N LYS A 58 -13.31 14.90 -1.73
CA LYS A 58 -12.27 15.66 -2.45
C LYS A 58 -11.84 16.93 -1.71
N GLU A 59 -12.77 17.58 -1.02
CA GLU A 59 -12.51 18.81 -0.25
C GLU A 59 -11.63 18.55 0.97
N SER A 60 -11.78 17.37 1.60
CA SER A 60 -10.93 16.95 2.72
C SER A 60 -9.50 16.65 2.29
N LEU A 61 -9.32 16.11 1.08
CA LEU A 61 -8.00 15.81 0.53
C LEU A 61 -7.26 17.09 0.10
N SER A 62 -7.94 18.05 -0.54
CA SER A 62 -7.31 19.32 -0.92
C SER A 62 -6.83 20.08 0.31
N PHE A 63 -7.66 20.16 1.36
CA PHE A 63 -7.27 20.80 2.62
C PHE A 63 -6.04 20.14 3.25
N MET A 64 -5.97 18.81 3.25
CA MET A 64 -4.82 18.06 3.77
C MET A 64 -3.56 18.36 2.96
N ILE A 65 -3.64 18.33 1.63
CA ILE A 65 -2.51 18.63 0.75
C ILE A 65 -2.01 20.07 0.96
N ASP A 66 -2.92 21.03 1.06
CA ASP A 66 -2.58 22.44 1.28
C ASP A 66 -1.95 22.67 2.65
N THR A 67 -2.47 22.00 3.68
CA THR A 67 -1.90 22.02 5.03
C THR A 67 -0.48 21.45 5.03
N MET A 68 -0.26 20.31 4.37
CA MET A 68 1.07 19.71 4.23
C MET A 68 2.01 20.63 3.46
N LYS A 69 1.56 21.23 2.35
CA LYS A 69 2.33 22.22 1.57
C LYS A 69 2.74 23.43 2.41
N SER A 70 1.80 24.00 3.17
CA SER A 70 2.04 25.16 4.02
C SER A 70 2.98 24.85 5.20
N THR A 71 2.85 23.65 5.79
CA THR A 71 3.61 23.25 6.97
C THR A 71 5.04 22.81 6.63
N LEU A 72 5.19 22.00 5.57
CA LEU A 72 6.47 21.39 5.21
C LEU A 72 7.30 22.27 4.27
N LYS A 73 6.70 23.28 3.63
CA LYS A 73 7.38 24.30 2.80
C LYS A 73 8.42 23.67 1.86
N GLU A 74 9.68 24.08 1.94
CA GLU A 74 10.78 23.64 1.07
C GLU A 74 11.37 22.27 1.46
N ARG A 75 10.87 21.63 2.52
CA ARG A 75 11.44 20.38 3.09
C ARG A 75 10.80 19.11 2.55
N PHE A 76 9.99 19.20 1.51
CA PHE A 76 9.36 18.05 0.89
C PHE A 76 9.13 18.28 -0.60
N GLN A 77 8.99 17.18 -1.33
CA GLN A 77 8.60 17.20 -2.73
C GLN A 77 7.24 16.51 -2.85
N PHE A 78 6.26 17.21 -3.43
CA PHE A 78 4.97 16.62 -3.77
C PHE A 78 5.00 16.18 -5.23
N VAL A 79 4.64 14.92 -5.48
CA VAL A 79 4.52 14.37 -6.84
C VAL A 79 3.16 13.69 -6.94
N GLU A 80 2.36 14.13 -7.91
CA GLU A 80 1.11 13.45 -8.26
C GLU A 80 1.41 12.27 -9.18
N VAL A 81 0.94 11.09 -8.80
CA VAL A 81 1.13 9.86 -9.58
C VAL A 81 -0.20 9.49 -10.22
N PRO A 82 -0.29 9.41 -11.56
CA PRO A 82 -1.50 8.97 -12.23
C PRO A 82 -1.92 7.58 -11.76
N GLY A 83 -3.23 7.37 -11.60
CA GLY A 83 -3.80 6.09 -11.19
C GLY A 83 -4.55 6.18 -9.86
N ASN A 84 -4.89 5.02 -9.31
CA ASN A 84 -5.54 4.92 -8.02
C ASN A 84 -4.50 4.80 -6.89
N HIS A 85 -4.96 4.75 -5.64
CA HIS A 85 -4.08 4.56 -4.48
C HIS A 85 -3.19 3.30 -4.58
N CYS A 86 -3.56 2.32 -5.40
CA CYS A 86 -2.91 1.03 -5.56
C CYS A 86 -1.90 0.98 -6.71
N VAL A 87 -1.66 2.09 -7.42
CA VAL A 87 -0.69 2.19 -8.53
C VAL A 87 0.72 1.73 -8.13
N HIS A 88 1.12 1.94 -6.88
CA HIS A 88 2.40 1.47 -6.35
C HIS A 88 2.54 -0.07 -6.31
N MET A 89 1.42 -0.80 -6.41
CA MET A 89 1.38 -2.27 -6.41
C MET A 89 1.17 -2.84 -7.82
N SER A 90 0.23 -2.27 -8.58
CA SER A 90 -0.14 -2.71 -9.93
C SER A 90 0.88 -2.28 -10.98
N GLU A 91 1.36 -1.03 -10.89
CA GLU A 91 2.30 -0.42 -11.82
C GLU A 91 3.52 0.15 -11.07
N PRO A 92 4.28 -0.70 -10.36
CA PRO A 92 5.36 -0.26 -9.47
C PRO A 92 6.42 0.58 -10.20
N GLN A 93 6.59 0.43 -11.51
CA GLN A 93 7.49 1.23 -12.35
C GLN A 93 7.18 2.74 -12.29
N HIS A 94 5.91 3.14 -12.17
CA HIS A 94 5.51 4.54 -12.08
C HIS A 94 6.04 5.20 -10.81
N VAL A 95 6.08 4.45 -9.71
CA VAL A 95 6.55 4.96 -8.40
C VAL A 95 8.05 4.74 -8.23
N ALA A 96 8.59 3.63 -8.74
CA ALA A 96 10.00 3.27 -8.60
C ALA A 96 10.95 4.32 -9.19
N SER A 97 10.59 4.93 -10.34
CA SER A 97 11.39 6.00 -10.95
C SER A 97 11.47 7.25 -10.05
N ILE A 98 10.34 7.64 -9.44
CA ILE A 98 10.26 8.78 -8.52
C ILE A 98 11.13 8.54 -7.29
N ILE A 99 10.99 7.36 -6.67
CA ILE A 99 11.79 6.97 -5.50
C ILE A 99 13.29 6.93 -5.87
N SER A 100 13.63 6.34 -7.00
CA SER A 100 15.02 6.24 -7.45
C SER A 100 15.63 7.63 -7.65
N SER A 101 14.90 8.54 -8.28
CA SER A 101 15.31 9.93 -8.48
C SER A 101 15.50 10.66 -7.14
N PHE A 102 14.54 10.50 -6.22
CA PHE A 102 14.61 11.09 -4.88
C PHE A 102 15.84 10.61 -4.11
N LEU A 103 16.13 9.30 -4.12
CA LEU A 103 17.29 8.72 -3.46
C LEU A 103 18.62 9.15 -4.09
N GLN A 104 18.64 9.46 -5.38
CA GLN A 104 19.84 9.97 -6.07
C GLN A 104 20.07 11.46 -5.82
N CYS A 105 19.02 12.24 -5.54
CA CYS A 105 19.10 13.67 -5.27
C CYS A 105 19.81 14.02 -3.95
N THR A 106 20.15 13.06 -3.09
CA THR A 106 20.78 13.30 -1.78
C THR A 106 22.22 13.84 -1.84
N HIS A 107 22.77 14.12 -3.04
CA HIS A 107 24.12 14.67 -3.23
C HIS A 107 24.20 16.13 -3.68
N THR A 108 23.09 16.87 -3.76
CA THR A 108 23.14 18.30 -4.09
C THR A 108 22.33 19.11 -3.09
N LEU A 109 22.95 19.42 -1.94
CA LEU A 109 22.50 20.50 -1.07
C LEU A 109 23.23 21.78 -1.48
N PRO A 110 22.62 22.71 -2.23
CA PRO A 110 23.12 24.08 -2.31
C PRO A 110 22.77 24.78 -0.99
N GLY A 111 23.63 24.61 0.01
CA GLY A 111 23.38 25.17 1.35
C GLY A 111 24.55 25.05 2.33
N GLN A 112 25.77 24.86 1.83
CA GLN A 112 27.01 24.99 2.61
C GLN A 112 27.95 25.97 1.93
N LEU A 113 27.66 27.26 2.04
CA LEU A 113 28.60 28.37 1.97
C LEU A 113 28.14 29.47 2.94
#